data_AF-A0A7C1TXN1-F1
#
_entry.id   AF-A0A7C1TXN1-F1
#
_cell.length_a   1.000
_cell.length_b   1.000
_cell.length_c   1.000
_cell.angle_alpha   90.00
_cell.angle_beta   90.00
_cell.angle_gamma   90.00
#
_symmetry.space_group_name_H-M   'P 1'
#
loop_
_entity.id
_entity.type
_entity.pdbx_description
1 polymer ?
#
loop_
_entity_poly.entity_id
_entity_poly.type
_entity_poly.pdbx_seq_one_letter_code
_entity_poly.pdbx_strand_id
1 'polypeptide(L)'
;MRFITYICMTVLCFCVCSSALAALIQVGPGKEFVSPSAAAEFAVDGDVVEIDAAGRYDGDVAVWRQNNLTIKGVNGRPHIRGTGRHAEGKALWVIKGSNITVENIEFSGAAVPDQNGAGIRHEGRGLTIRYCYFHHNENGLLSSSDPKSRILVEYSEFSHNGYGKGFTHNIYIGRIERFILRYSYIHHAKIGHNVKSRAEETLIINNRIMDEDDGSSSYAIDIPNGGLTYIIGNVIQQGPRTENWTVIAYGAEGLRKSANHLWVINNTIVNDRSRGVFFRIANHSKARLINNLLVGKGKLLEGEAAESHNLGPLRDAGLLGKTQYDYRLNSSSPAIDAGLSVGELQNLGDGLDQFTRFEYKHVTDKQLRDISGAIDIGAYEYRELGD
;
A
#
# COMPACT_ATOMS: atom_id res chain seq x y z
N MET A 1 82.92 10.40 -14.50
CA MET A 1 81.62 9.82 -14.06
C MET A 1 80.52 10.35 -14.97
N ARG A 2 79.97 9.51 -15.86
CA ARG A 2 78.83 9.86 -16.72
C ARG A 2 77.55 9.58 -15.94
N PHE A 3 76.73 10.60 -15.68
CA PHE A 3 75.40 10.43 -15.09
C PHE A 3 74.39 10.10 -16.20
N ILE A 4 73.73 8.96 -16.07
CA ILE A 4 72.61 8.53 -16.90
C ILE A 4 71.35 9.02 -16.20
N THR A 5 70.61 9.92 -16.84
CA THR A 5 69.32 10.41 -16.36
C THR A 5 68.23 9.47 -16.88
N TYR A 6 67.63 8.68 -15.98
CA TYR A 6 66.45 7.88 -16.27
C TYR A 6 65.20 8.76 -16.19
N ILE A 7 64.53 8.95 -17.33
CA ILE A 7 63.21 9.60 -17.38
C ILE A 7 62.17 8.52 -17.05
N CYS A 8 61.61 8.60 -15.84
CA CYS A 8 60.49 7.76 -15.41
C CYS A 8 59.21 8.31 -16.03
N MET A 9 58.66 7.61 -17.03
CA MET A 9 57.43 8.01 -17.72
C MET A 9 56.24 7.53 -16.89
N THR A 10 55.64 8.43 -16.10
CA THR A 10 54.42 8.15 -15.34
C THR A 10 53.23 8.10 -16.30
N VAL A 11 52.70 6.90 -16.56
CA VAL A 11 51.45 6.72 -17.32
C VAL A 11 50.29 7.06 -16.40
N LEU A 12 49.73 8.26 -16.55
CA LEU A 12 48.51 8.68 -15.87
C LEU A 12 47.30 8.01 -16.54
N CYS A 13 46.77 6.96 -15.93
CA CYS A 13 45.54 6.31 -16.39
C CYS A 13 44.35 7.18 -15.96
N PHE A 14 43.82 8.00 -16.88
CA PHE A 14 42.58 8.73 -16.67
C PHE A 14 41.40 7.74 -16.68
N CYS A 15 40.95 7.32 -15.50
CA CYS A 15 39.62 6.74 -15.34
C CYS A 15 38.59 7.84 -15.60
N VAL A 16 38.09 7.90 -16.83
CA VAL A 16 36.89 8.69 -17.14
C VAL A 16 35.72 7.95 -16.51
N CYS A 17 35.35 8.34 -15.29
CA CYS A 17 34.03 8.02 -14.75
C CYS A 17 33.00 8.77 -15.60
N SER A 18 32.54 8.16 -16.69
CA SER A 18 31.28 8.56 -17.31
C SER A 18 30.20 8.34 -16.26
N SER A 19 29.82 9.43 -15.60
CA SER A 19 28.49 9.52 -15.00
C SER A 19 27.54 9.41 -16.17
N ALA A 20 27.00 8.21 -16.40
CA ALA A 20 25.93 8.03 -17.37
C ALA A 20 24.78 8.94 -16.90
N LEU A 21 24.56 10.03 -17.64
CA LEU A 21 23.38 10.86 -17.43
C LEU A 21 22.17 9.96 -17.66
N ALA A 22 21.25 9.93 -16.70
CA ALA A 22 19.95 9.29 -16.84
C ALA A 22 19.31 9.70 -18.17
N ALA A 23 19.10 8.75 -19.07
CA ALA A 23 18.47 9.00 -20.35
C ALA A 23 16.95 9.03 -20.19
N LEU A 24 16.28 9.81 -21.04
CA LEU A 24 14.84 9.77 -21.19
C LEU A 24 14.50 8.81 -22.34
N ILE A 25 13.84 7.71 -22.01
CA ILE A 25 13.35 6.70 -22.96
C ILE A 25 11.87 6.95 -23.21
N GLN A 26 11.49 7.17 -24.46
CA GLN A 26 10.09 7.40 -24.84
C GLN A 26 9.47 6.15 -25.45
N VAL A 27 8.30 5.77 -24.93
CA VAL A 27 7.57 4.56 -25.32
C VAL A 27 6.17 4.92 -25.80
N GLY A 28 5.77 4.41 -26.97
CA GLY A 28 4.43 4.58 -27.52
C GLY A 28 4.41 4.83 -29.03
N PRO A 29 3.24 5.12 -29.62
CA PRO A 29 3.10 5.31 -31.05
C PRO A 29 3.99 6.45 -31.57
N GLY A 30 4.85 6.14 -32.56
CA GLY A 30 5.78 7.12 -33.15
C GLY A 30 6.95 7.53 -32.24
N LYS A 31 7.17 6.85 -31.12
CA LYS A 31 8.33 7.04 -30.23
C LYS A 31 9.46 6.07 -30.59
N GLU A 32 10.61 6.23 -29.94
CA GLU A 32 11.79 5.37 -30.12
C GLU A 32 11.46 3.89 -29.85
N PHE A 33 10.74 3.62 -28.78
CA PHE A 33 10.24 2.27 -28.46
C PHE A 33 8.73 2.23 -28.61
N VAL A 34 8.21 1.15 -29.18
CA VAL A 34 6.75 0.99 -29.36
C VAL A 34 6.11 0.36 -28.12
N SER A 35 6.87 -0.38 -27.31
CA SER A 35 6.35 -1.11 -26.14
C SER A 35 7.25 -1.00 -24.89
N PRO A 36 6.66 -1.06 -23.68
CA PRO A 36 7.39 -1.14 -22.43
C PRO A 36 8.40 -2.29 -22.36
N SER A 37 8.07 -3.47 -22.89
CA SER A 37 8.99 -4.62 -22.94
C SER A 37 10.27 -4.31 -23.74
N ALA A 38 10.16 -3.66 -24.89
CA ALA A 38 11.31 -3.26 -25.69
C ALA A 38 12.18 -2.21 -24.97
N ALA A 39 11.54 -1.26 -24.29
CA ALA A 39 12.26 -0.29 -23.46
C ALA A 39 12.98 -0.98 -22.29
N ALA A 40 12.40 -2.02 -21.68
CA ALA A 40 13.02 -2.77 -20.60
C ALA A 40 14.28 -3.53 -21.03
N GLU A 41 14.36 -3.97 -22.28
CA GLU A 41 15.56 -4.60 -22.85
C GLU A 41 16.69 -3.60 -23.11
N PHE A 42 16.36 -2.33 -23.36
CA PHE A 42 17.33 -1.29 -23.69
C PHE A 42 17.79 -0.46 -22.49
N ALA A 43 16.89 -0.16 -21.56
CA ALA A 43 17.16 0.73 -20.44
C ALA A 43 18.40 0.29 -19.65
N VAL A 44 19.09 1.28 -19.08
CA VAL A 44 20.19 1.09 -18.14
C VAL A 44 19.88 1.72 -16.79
N ASP A 45 20.73 1.46 -15.79
CA ASP A 45 20.52 1.98 -14.45
C ASP A 45 20.43 3.51 -14.44
N GLY A 46 19.39 4.05 -13.78
CA GLY A 46 19.18 5.49 -13.63
C GLY A 46 18.25 6.13 -14.65
N ASP A 47 17.87 5.44 -15.73
CA ASP A 47 17.01 6.00 -16.78
C ASP A 47 15.59 6.35 -16.30
N VAL A 48 14.95 7.25 -17.06
CA VAL A 48 13.53 7.55 -16.97
C VAL A 48 12.82 7.02 -18.21
N VAL A 49 11.83 6.15 -18.02
CA VAL A 49 10.99 5.61 -19.08
C VAL A 49 9.63 6.30 -19.03
N GLU A 50 9.30 7.04 -20.08
CA GLU A 50 7.99 7.67 -20.29
C GLU A 50 7.14 6.84 -21.24
N ILE A 51 6.01 6.34 -20.76
CA ILE A 51 5.08 5.50 -21.51
C ILE A 51 3.85 6.33 -21.87
N ASP A 52 3.61 6.54 -23.15
CA ASP A 52 2.49 7.32 -23.67
C ASP A 52 1.18 6.51 -23.60
N ALA A 53 0.13 7.09 -23.00
CA ALA A 53 -1.16 6.43 -22.85
C ALA A 53 -1.89 6.13 -24.17
N ALA A 54 -1.47 6.74 -25.29
CA ALA A 54 -2.01 6.43 -26.61
C ALA A 54 -1.57 5.04 -27.13
N GLY A 55 -0.58 4.40 -26.51
CA GLY A 55 -0.13 3.07 -26.89
C GLY A 55 -1.09 1.95 -26.50
N ARG A 56 -1.10 0.89 -27.30
CA ARG A 56 -1.86 -0.33 -27.03
C ARG A 56 -0.89 -1.41 -26.53
N TYR A 57 -0.96 -1.71 -25.24
CA TYR A 57 -0.01 -2.61 -24.55
C TYR A 57 -0.65 -3.94 -24.12
N ASP A 58 -1.61 -4.43 -24.91
CA ASP A 58 -2.20 -5.76 -24.72
C ASP A 58 -1.12 -6.85 -24.89
N GLY A 59 -0.91 -7.65 -23.86
CA GLY A 59 0.06 -8.73 -23.84
C GLY A 59 1.51 -8.30 -23.68
N ASP A 60 1.77 -7.00 -23.50
CA ASP A 60 3.12 -6.46 -23.35
C ASP A 60 3.62 -6.60 -21.91
N VAL A 61 4.22 -7.75 -21.64
CA VAL A 61 4.78 -8.10 -20.34
C VAL A 61 6.29 -7.86 -20.32
N ALA A 62 6.83 -7.42 -19.19
CA ALA A 62 8.20 -6.93 -19.10
C ALA A 62 8.95 -7.47 -17.89
N VAL A 63 10.29 -7.59 -18.02
CA VAL A 63 11.19 -7.86 -16.91
C VAL A 63 12.16 -6.69 -16.78
N TRP A 64 12.01 -5.90 -15.72
CA TRP A 64 12.86 -4.75 -15.43
C TRP A 64 14.03 -5.18 -14.55
N ARG A 65 15.25 -5.18 -15.11
CA ARG A 65 16.46 -5.66 -14.43
C ARG A 65 17.30 -4.53 -13.84
N GLN A 66 17.18 -3.36 -14.43
CA GLN A 66 17.95 -2.17 -14.13
C GLN A 66 17.58 -1.58 -12.78
N ASN A 67 18.51 -0.91 -12.12
CA ASN A 67 18.31 -0.20 -10.86
C ASN A 67 18.04 1.29 -11.08
N ASN A 68 17.51 1.96 -10.06
CA ASN A 68 17.33 3.42 -10.05
C ASN A 68 16.46 3.94 -11.20
N LEU A 69 15.57 3.11 -11.75
CA LEU A 69 14.66 3.51 -12.82
C LEU A 69 13.44 4.27 -12.30
N THR A 70 12.99 5.25 -13.08
CA THR A 70 11.63 5.77 -13.00
C THR A 70 10.86 5.37 -14.24
N ILE A 71 9.75 4.66 -14.08
CA ILE A 71 8.88 4.24 -15.18
C ILE A 71 7.52 4.91 -14.96
N LYS A 72 7.15 5.83 -15.84
CA LYS A 72 5.95 6.68 -15.64
C LYS A 72 5.06 6.77 -16.87
N GLY A 73 3.75 6.77 -16.64
CA GLY A 73 2.76 7.08 -17.67
C GLY A 73 2.68 8.58 -17.95
N VAL A 74 2.63 8.94 -19.24
CA VAL A 74 2.45 10.31 -19.74
C VAL A 74 1.28 10.41 -20.71
N ASN A 75 0.75 11.62 -20.89
CA ASN A 75 -0.39 11.91 -21.78
C ASN A 75 -1.67 11.10 -21.44
N GLY A 76 -1.83 10.74 -20.17
CA GLY A 76 -2.88 9.86 -19.66
C GLY A 76 -2.29 8.75 -18.80
N ARG A 77 -3.04 7.66 -18.59
CA ARG A 77 -2.58 6.47 -17.87
C ARG A 77 -2.46 5.29 -18.85
N PRO A 78 -1.25 4.84 -19.19
CA PRO A 78 -1.06 3.64 -20.01
C PRO A 78 -1.65 2.39 -19.34
N HIS A 79 -2.30 1.53 -20.15
CA HIS A 79 -2.88 0.27 -19.69
C HIS A 79 -2.05 -0.93 -20.11
N ILE A 80 -1.42 -1.59 -19.15
CA ILE A 80 -0.76 -2.88 -19.33
C ILE A 80 -1.79 -3.98 -19.06
N ARG A 81 -2.22 -4.67 -20.12
CA ARG A 81 -3.24 -5.72 -20.03
C ARG A 81 -2.65 -7.08 -20.34
N GLY A 82 -2.80 -8.06 -19.44
CA GLY A 82 -2.16 -9.36 -19.58
C GLY A 82 -2.54 -10.16 -20.82
N THR A 83 -3.83 -10.26 -21.16
CA THR A 83 -4.34 -11.05 -22.31
C THR A 83 -3.77 -12.50 -22.38
N GLY A 84 -3.51 -13.12 -21.22
CA GLY A 84 -2.93 -14.45 -21.09
C GLY A 84 -1.41 -14.52 -21.25
N ARG A 85 -0.73 -13.38 -21.41
CA ARG A 85 0.73 -13.25 -21.40
C ARG A 85 1.23 -12.94 -19.99
N HIS A 86 2.43 -13.43 -19.69
CA HIS A 86 3.06 -13.23 -18.40
C HIS A 86 4.59 -13.26 -18.52
N ALA A 87 5.26 -12.35 -17.83
CA ALA A 87 6.70 -12.34 -17.66
C ALA A 87 7.11 -13.44 -16.66
N GLU A 88 8.03 -14.31 -17.08
CA GLU A 88 8.62 -15.41 -16.29
C GLU A 88 7.60 -16.38 -15.63
N GLY A 89 6.35 -16.43 -16.11
CA GLY A 89 5.29 -17.21 -15.46
C GLY A 89 4.78 -16.61 -14.14
N LYS A 90 5.02 -15.31 -13.90
CA LYS A 90 4.81 -14.68 -12.58
C LYS A 90 3.89 -13.45 -12.58
N ALA A 91 4.01 -12.57 -13.58
CA ALA A 91 3.35 -11.27 -13.53
C ALA A 91 3.22 -10.61 -14.91
N LEU A 92 2.51 -9.49 -14.98
CA LEU A 92 2.65 -8.58 -16.13
C LEU A 92 4.07 -8.01 -16.12
N TRP A 93 4.47 -7.40 -15.00
CA TRP A 93 5.82 -6.89 -14.82
C TRP A 93 6.55 -7.60 -13.69
N VAL A 94 7.73 -8.14 -13.98
CA VAL A 94 8.66 -8.66 -12.97
C VAL A 94 9.77 -7.64 -12.76
N ILE A 95 9.81 -7.01 -11.58
CA ILE A 95 10.80 -5.99 -11.25
C ILE A 95 11.90 -6.62 -10.41
N LYS A 96 13.06 -6.87 -11.01
CA LYS A 96 14.25 -7.42 -10.33
C LYS A 96 15.21 -6.32 -9.88
N GLY A 97 15.17 -5.19 -10.56
CA GLY A 97 15.90 -3.99 -10.22
C GLY A 97 15.59 -3.45 -8.83
N SER A 98 16.54 -2.70 -8.28
CA SER A 98 16.42 -2.01 -7.00
C SER A 98 16.18 -0.52 -7.19
N ASN A 99 15.52 0.11 -6.22
CA ASN A 99 15.18 1.53 -6.22
C ASN A 99 14.38 1.96 -7.46
N ILE A 100 13.24 1.29 -7.69
CA ILE A 100 12.38 1.53 -8.85
C ILE A 100 11.18 2.38 -8.45
N THR A 101 10.85 3.37 -9.27
CA THR A 101 9.57 4.08 -9.19
C THR A 101 8.68 3.67 -10.35
N VAL A 102 7.45 3.24 -10.06
CA VAL A 102 6.38 3.03 -11.04
C VAL A 102 5.29 4.05 -10.77
N GLU A 103 4.97 4.86 -11.76
CA GLU A 103 4.10 6.02 -11.60
C GLU A 103 3.03 6.12 -12.69
N ASN A 104 1.76 6.29 -12.30
CA ASN A 104 0.65 6.55 -13.23
C ASN A 104 0.50 5.48 -14.33
N ILE A 105 0.47 4.19 -13.93
CA ILE A 105 0.26 3.05 -14.84
C ILE A 105 -0.91 2.20 -14.35
N GLU A 106 -1.71 1.70 -15.29
CA GLU A 106 -2.80 0.75 -15.03
C GLU A 106 -2.37 -0.68 -15.37
N PHE A 107 -2.67 -1.63 -14.50
CA PHE A 107 -2.34 -3.04 -14.64
C PHE A 107 -3.59 -3.91 -14.48
N SER A 108 -3.90 -4.73 -15.49
CA SER A 108 -5.03 -5.66 -15.41
C SER A 108 -4.85 -6.99 -16.12
N GLY A 109 -5.64 -7.97 -15.67
CA GLY A 109 -5.75 -9.27 -16.34
C GLY A 109 -4.50 -10.15 -16.20
N ALA A 110 -3.66 -9.94 -15.19
CA ALA A 110 -2.59 -10.87 -14.88
C ALA A 110 -3.18 -12.22 -14.45
N ALA A 111 -2.89 -13.25 -15.22
CA ALA A 111 -3.24 -14.64 -14.92
C ALA A 111 -2.09 -15.55 -15.36
N VAL A 112 -1.69 -16.48 -14.51
CA VAL A 112 -0.57 -17.40 -14.78
C VAL A 112 -0.98 -18.84 -14.43
N PRO A 113 -0.27 -19.87 -14.93
CA PRO A 113 -0.67 -21.27 -14.73
C PRO A 113 -0.81 -21.72 -13.27
N ASP A 114 -0.02 -21.17 -12.35
CA ASP A 114 -0.08 -21.49 -10.92
C ASP A 114 -1.11 -20.67 -10.13
N GLN A 115 -1.92 -19.87 -10.83
CA GLN A 115 -3.03 -19.08 -10.28
C GLN A 115 -2.59 -17.95 -9.33
N ASN A 116 -1.32 -17.52 -9.41
CA ASN A 116 -0.71 -16.57 -8.49
C ASN A 116 -0.08 -15.36 -9.20
N GLY A 117 -0.59 -15.00 -10.37
CA GLY A 117 -0.05 -14.00 -11.27
C GLY A 117 -0.23 -12.57 -10.75
N ALA A 118 0.80 -11.74 -10.78
CA ALA A 118 0.69 -10.38 -10.26
C ALA A 118 0.61 -9.31 -11.37
N GLY A 119 -0.03 -8.17 -11.12
CA GLY A 119 0.21 -6.96 -11.92
C GLY A 119 1.70 -6.61 -11.87
N ILE A 120 2.25 -6.50 -10.65
CA ILE A 120 3.70 -6.43 -10.41
C ILE A 120 4.15 -7.54 -9.45
N ARG A 121 5.15 -8.31 -9.89
CA ARG A 121 5.98 -9.16 -9.01
C ARG A 121 7.30 -8.44 -8.74
N HIS A 122 7.50 -7.97 -7.50
CA HIS A 122 8.75 -7.30 -7.12
C HIS A 122 9.72 -8.28 -6.47
N GLU A 123 10.89 -8.45 -7.07
CA GLU A 123 11.96 -9.35 -6.60
C GLU A 123 13.22 -8.59 -6.13
N GLY A 124 13.33 -7.29 -6.43
CA GLY A 124 14.45 -6.43 -6.03
C GLY A 124 14.29 -5.76 -4.65
N ARG A 125 15.11 -4.72 -4.41
CA ARG A 125 15.06 -3.90 -3.18
C ARG A 125 14.63 -2.49 -3.48
N GLY A 126 13.58 -1.99 -2.82
CA GLY A 126 13.18 -0.59 -3.02
C GLY A 126 12.23 -0.46 -4.21
N LEU A 127 10.95 -0.32 -3.92
CA LEU A 127 9.91 -0.05 -4.90
C LEU A 127 9.00 1.07 -4.39
N THR A 128 8.78 2.08 -5.23
CA THR A 128 7.73 3.08 -5.05
C THR A 128 6.67 2.89 -6.12
N ILE A 129 5.42 2.73 -5.72
CA ILE A 129 4.24 2.74 -6.60
C ILE A 129 3.43 3.98 -6.25
N ARG A 130 3.15 4.83 -7.25
CA ARG A 130 2.33 6.02 -7.04
C ARG A 130 1.38 6.32 -8.20
N TYR A 131 0.17 6.79 -7.90
CA TYR A 131 -0.85 7.13 -8.91
C TYR A 131 -1.24 5.97 -9.85
N CYS A 132 -0.95 4.73 -9.46
CA CYS A 132 -1.20 3.54 -10.27
C CYS A 132 -2.57 2.93 -9.97
N TYR A 133 -3.05 2.10 -10.91
CA TYR A 133 -4.27 1.33 -10.74
C TYR A 133 -4.05 -0.15 -11.04
N PHE A 134 -4.36 -1.02 -10.09
CA PHE A 134 -4.23 -2.47 -10.24
C PHE A 134 -5.61 -3.12 -10.11
N HIS A 135 -6.10 -3.76 -11.17
CA HIS A 135 -7.41 -4.38 -11.10
C HIS A 135 -7.56 -5.67 -11.90
N HIS A 136 -8.41 -6.56 -11.42
CA HIS A 136 -8.73 -7.81 -12.13
C HIS A 136 -7.49 -8.66 -12.47
N ASN A 137 -6.49 -8.63 -11.60
CA ASN A 137 -5.34 -9.54 -11.63
C ASN A 137 -5.57 -10.68 -10.63
N GLU A 138 -4.84 -11.78 -10.73
CA GLU A 138 -4.80 -12.76 -9.64
C GLU A 138 -4.24 -12.10 -8.37
N ASN A 139 -3.11 -11.41 -8.44
CA ASN A 139 -2.61 -10.49 -7.41
C ASN A 139 -2.42 -9.07 -7.98
N GLY A 140 -2.70 -8.02 -7.20
CA GLY A 140 -2.33 -6.66 -7.61
C GLY A 140 -0.81 -6.46 -7.52
N LEU A 141 -0.30 -6.45 -6.28
CA LEU A 141 1.13 -6.43 -5.96
C LEU A 141 1.54 -7.68 -5.19
N LEU A 142 2.65 -8.31 -5.59
CA LEU A 142 3.24 -9.45 -4.90
C LEU A 142 4.76 -9.27 -4.76
N SER A 143 5.26 -9.14 -3.53
CA SER A 143 6.70 -8.99 -3.28
C SER A 143 7.40 -10.30 -2.90
N SER A 144 8.71 -10.34 -3.11
CA SER A 144 9.62 -11.35 -2.57
C SER A 144 9.84 -11.17 -1.05
N SER A 145 10.72 -12.00 -0.48
CA SER A 145 11.10 -11.99 0.93
C SER A 145 12.58 -11.63 1.13
N ASP A 146 12.99 -10.46 0.67
CA ASP A 146 14.31 -9.88 0.98
C ASP A 146 14.21 -8.95 2.19
N PRO A 147 14.85 -9.26 3.34
CA PRO A 147 14.75 -8.48 4.58
C PRO A 147 15.39 -7.09 4.51
N LYS A 148 16.01 -6.71 3.39
CA LYS A 148 16.53 -5.36 3.11
C LYS A 148 15.67 -4.58 2.11
N SER A 149 14.57 -5.16 1.63
CA SER A 149 13.67 -4.48 0.69
C SER A 149 12.73 -3.53 1.43
N ARG A 150 12.43 -2.40 0.80
CA ARG A 150 11.49 -1.40 1.29
C ARG A 150 10.48 -1.10 0.19
N ILE A 151 9.19 -1.01 0.53
CA ILE A 151 8.13 -0.76 -0.44
C ILE A 151 7.27 0.40 0.05
N LEU A 152 7.03 1.37 -0.84
CA LEU A 152 6.06 2.46 -0.67
C LEU A 152 4.98 2.34 -1.73
N VAL A 153 3.72 2.36 -1.30
CA VAL A 153 2.55 2.51 -2.15
C VAL A 153 1.80 3.76 -1.70
N GLU A 154 1.58 4.69 -2.61
CA GLU A 154 0.82 5.91 -2.31
C GLU A 154 -0.08 6.39 -3.44
N TYR A 155 -1.17 7.09 -3.10
CA TYR A 155 -2.09 7.68 -4.09
C TYR A 155 -2.54 6.69 -5.18
N SER A 156 -2.68 5.41 -4.84
CA SER A 156 -2.91 4.33 -5.80
C SER A 156 -4.20 3.58 -5.49
N GLU A 157 -4.77 2.93 -6.49
CA GLU A 157 -5.98 2.12 -6.36
C GLU A 157 -5.67 0.64 -6.63
N PHE A 158 -6.24 -0.24 -5.83
CA PHE A 158 -6.19 -1.70 -6.00
C PHE A 158 -7.60 -2.25 -5.88
N SER A 159 -8.15 -2.82 -6.94
CA SER A 159 -9.54 -3.27 -6.96
C SER A 159 -9.70 -4.66 -7.59
N HIS A 160 -10.64 -5.47 -7.10
CA HIS A 160 -11.06 -6.70 -7.81
C HIS A 160 -9.94 -7.70 -8.13
N ASN A 161 -8.81 -7.64 -7.40
CA ASN A 161 -7.75 -8.63 -7.57
C ASN A 161 -8.07 -9.86 -6.70
N GLY A 162 -7.75 -11.04 -7.22
CA GLY A 162 -7.95 -12.30 -6.52
C GLY A 162 -8.39 -13.43 -7.44
N TYR A 163 -7.85 -14.61 -7.21
CA TYR A 163 -8.24 -15.82 -7.92
C TYR A 163 -9.53 -16.46 -7.37
N GLY A 164 -9.92 -16.15 -6.11
CA GLY A 164 -11.09 -16.74 -5.47
C GLY A 164 -10.80 -17.95 -4.57
N LYS A 165 -9.54 -18.17 -4.17
CA LYS A 165 -9.12 -19.33 -3.34
C LYS A 165 -8.30 -18.96 -2.10
N GLY A 166 -8.16 -17.66 -1.79
CA GLY A 166 -7.61 -17.18 -0.51
C GLY A 166 -6.09 -16.94 -0.46
N PHE A 167 -5.32 -17.40 -1.45
CA PHE A 167 -3.85 -17.23 -1.48
C PHE A 167 -3.36 -16.04 -2.33
N THR A 168 -4.30 -15.31 -2.93
CA THR A 168 -4.05 -14.15 -3.79
C THR A 168 -4.70 -12.89 -3.21
N HIS A 169 -4.14 -11.72 -3.45
CA HIS A 169 -4.51 -10.50 -2.72
C HIS A 169 -4.50 -9.25 -3.60
N ASN A 170 -5.17 -8.19 -3.16
CA ASN A 170 -4.92 -6.86 -3.71
C ASN A 170 -3.45 -6.47 -3.52
N ILE A 171 -2.96 -6.55 -2.28
CA ILE A 171 -1.54 -6.33 -1.94
C ILE A 171 -1.03 -7.47 -1.05
N TYR A 172 0.05 -8.12 -1.47
CA TYR A 172 0.83 -9.06 -0.67
C TYR A 172 2.29 -8.63 -0.55
N ILE A 173 2.70 -8.38 0.69
CA ILE A 173 4.07 -8.06 1.04
C ILE A 173 4.70 -9.25 1.78
N GLY A 174 5.80 -9.75 1.22
CA GLY A 174 6.63 -10.79 1.82
C GLY A 174 7.45 -10.29 3.01
N ARG A 175 8.43 -11.09 3.45
CA ARG A 175 9.28 -10.74 4.60
C ARG A 175 10.34 -9.73 4.18
N ILE A 176 9.98 -8.46 4.24
CA ILE A 176 10.85 -7.33 3.89
C ILE A 176 11.16 -6.45 5.11
N GLU A 177 11.99 -5.43 4.93
CA GLU A 177 12.35 -4.48 5.99
C GLU A 177 11.16 -3.60 6.36
N ARG A 178 10.62 -2.85 5.39
CA ARG A 178 9.59 -1.84 5.64
C ARG A 178 8.56 -1.76 4.52
N PHE A 179 7.29 -1.68 4.89
CA PHE A 179 6.19 -1.40 3.98
C PHE A 179 5.41 -0.16 4.45
N ILE A 180 5.15 0.75 3.52
CA ILE A 180 4.30 1.92 3.73
C ILE A 180 3.18 1.90 2.69
N LEU A 181 1.94 1.97 3.16
CA LEU A 181 0.74 2.19 2.35
C LEU A 181 0.05 3.46 2.81
N ARG A 182 -0.12 4.45 1.93
CA ARG A 182 -0.79 5.70 2.29
C ARG A 182 -1.65 6.32 1.20
N TYR A 183 -2.69 7.06 1.59
CA TYR A 183 -3.51 7.87 0.69
C TYR A 183 -4.12 7.08 -0.48
N SER A 184 -4.31 5.78 -0.30
CA SER A 184 -4.65 4.83 -1.35
C SER A 184 -6.04 4.23 -1.14
N TYR A 185 -6.63 3.69 -2.21
CA TYR A 185 -7.94 3.03 -2.18
C TYR A 185 -7.83 1.54 -2.53
N ILE A 186 -8.10 0.66 -1.58
CA ILE A 186 -7.88 -0.79 -1.73
C ILE A 186 -9.21 -1.47 -1.47
N HIS A 187 -9.78 -2.12 -2.47
CA HIS A 187 -11.13 -2.63 -2.35
C HIS A 187 -11.45 -3.89 -3.14
N HIS A 188 -12.50 -4.59 -2.73
CA HIS A 188 -13.07 -5.73 -3.46
C HIS A 188 -12.06 -6.85 -3.79
N ALA A 189 -11.14 -7.18 -2.87
CA ALA A 189 -10.35 -8.40 -3.08
C ALA A 189 -11.28 -9.61 -3.24
N LYS A 190 -11.04 -10.45 -4.25
CA LYS A 190 -11.87 -11.63 -4.55
C LYS A 190 -11.32 -12.86 -3.82
N ILE A 191 -11.71 -13.01 -2.54
CA ILE A 191 -11.21 -14.03 -1.61
C ILE A 191 -9.69 -13.98 -1.46
N GLY A 192 -9.22 -13.82 -0.22
CA GLY A 192 -7.86 -13.36 0.04
C GLY A 192 -7.93 -12.13 0.91
N HIS A 193 -7.04 -11.15 0.77
CA HIS A 193 -7.03 -9.97 1.65
C HIS A 193 -6.91 -8.70 0.83
N ASN A 194 -7.48 -7.62 1.34
CA ASN A 194 -7.21 -6.30 0.78
C ASN A 194 -5.73 -5.94 0.98
N VAL A 195 -5.20 -6.12 2.19
CA VAL A 195 -3.77 -5.91 2.49
C VAL A 195 -3.23 -7.07 3.34
N LYS A 196 -2.15 -7.73 2.87
CA LYS A 196 -1.37 -8.69 3.65
C LYS A 196 0.08 -8.26 3.74
N SER A 197 0.64 -8.14 4.95
CA SER A 197 2.05 -7.75 5.13
C SER A 197 2.82 -8.62 6.12
N ARG A 198 3.99 -9.11 5.68
CA ARG A 198 4.98 -9.81 6.53
C ARG A 198 6.25 -9.00 6.77
N ALA A 199 6.23 -7.70 6.48
CA ALA A 199 7.36 -6.81 6.71
C ALA A 199 7.74 -6.75 8.21
N GLU A 200 9.00 -6.42 8.52
CA GLU A 200 9.42 -6.13 9.89
C GLU A 200 8.70 -4.89 10.44
N GLU A 201 8.56 -3.87 9.59
CA GLU A 201 7.82 -2.66 9.90
C GLU A 201 6.74 -2.38 8.84
N THR A 202 5.50 -2.15 9.29
CA THR A 202 4.36 -1.86 8.42
C THR A 202 3.66 -0.58 8.86
N LEU A 203 3.49 0.36 7.93
CA LEU A 203 2.73 1.59 8.14
C LEU A 203 1.57 1.62 7.15
N ILE A 204 0.33 1.61 7.64
CA ILE A 204 -0.90 1.73 6.86
C ILE A 204 -1.60 2.99 7.33
N ILE A 205 -1.48 4.07 6.55
CA ILE A 205 -1.81 5.44 6.99
C ILE A 205 -2.79 6.09 6.03
N ASN A 206 -3.93 6.54 6.52
CA ASN A 206 -4.87 7.39 5.78
C ASN A 206 -5.27 6.80 4.43
N ASN A 207 -5.66 5.52 4.44
CA ASN A 207 -6.20 4.83 3.29
C ASN A 207 -7.70 4.62 3.44
N ARG A 208 -8.34 4.29 2.32
CA ARG A 208 -9.67 3.69 2.30
C ARG A 208 -9.53 2.22 1.93
N ILE A 209 -9.98 1.32 2.79
CA ILE A 209 -9.83 -0.14 2.64
C ILE A 209 -11.18 -0.81 2.86
N MET A 210 -11.81 -1.37 1.83
CA MET A 210 -13.21 -1.80 1.94
C MET A 210 -13.64 -2.89 0.97
N ASP A 211 -14.73 -3.57 1.31
CA ASP A 211 -15.39 -4.52 0.42
C ASP A 211 -16.63 -3.92 -0.24
N GLU A 212 -17.16 -2.81 0.28
CA GLU A 212 -18.45 -2.26 -0.13
C GLU A 212 -19.55 -3.35 -0.06
N ASP A 213 -20.49 -3.40 -1.00
CA ASP A 213 -21.67 -4.27 -0.93
C ASP A 213 -21.40 -5.70 -1.43
N ASP A 214 -20.45 -5.87 -2.35
CA ASP A 214 -20.23 -7.14 -3.05
C ASP A 214 -18.79 -7.67 -3.01
N GLY A 215 -17.84 -6.91 -2.46
CA GLY A 215 -16.49 -7.38 -2.16
C GLY A 215 -16.50 -8.57 -1.20
N SER A 216 -15.55 -9.48 -1.40
CA SER A 216 -15.50 -10.79 -0.73
C SER A 216 -14.12 -11.07 -0.13
N SER A 217 -13.43 -10.03 0.34
CA SER A 217 -12.15 -10.23 1.02
C SER A 217 -12.34 -11.09 2.28
N SER A 218 -11.26 -11.72 2.74
CA SER A 218 -11.23 -12.47 3.99
C SER A 218 -10.98 -11.50 5.15
N TYR A 219 -9.79 -10.90 5.21
CA TYR A 219 -9.46 -9.79 6.11
C TYR A 219 -9.29 -8.50 5.30
N ALA A 220 -9.68 -7.36 5.89
CA ALA A 220 -9.31 -6.06 5.35
C ALA A 220 -7.80 -5.83 5.48
N ILE A 221 -7.24 -6.14 6.66
CA ILE A 221 -5.81 -6.07 6.93
C ILE A 221 -5.36 -7.34 7.66
N ASP A 222 -4.33 -8.00 7.13
CA ASP A 222 -3.67 -9.14 7.77
C ASP A 222 -2.17 -8.87 7.95
N ILE A 223 -1.75 -8.88 9.21
CA ILE A 223 -0.35 -8.81 9.64
C ILE A 223 0.02 -10.17 10.27
N PRO A 224 0.13 -11.23 9.45
CA PRO A 224 0.08 -12.61 9.93
C PRO A 224 1.21 -12.99 10.89
N ASN A 225 2.37 -12.33 10.80
CA ASN A 225 3.55 -12.68 11.59
C ASN A 225 4.00 -11.62 12.61
N GLY A 226 3.18 -10.60 12.84
CA GLY A 226 3.51 -9.46 13.69
C GLY A 226 4.62 -8.58 13.12
N GLY A 227 5.24 -7.76 13.98
CA GLY A 227 6.27 -6.78 13.65
C GLY A 227 5.99 -5.44 14.33
N LEU A 228 6.72 -4.39 13.94
CA LEU A 228 6.35 -3.03 14.31
C LEU A 228 5.28 -2.53 13.34
N THR A 229 4.06 -2.29 13.81
CA THR A 229 2.94 -1.96 12.92
C THR A 229 2.18 -0.73 13.41
N TYR A 230 1.90 0.17 12.46
CA TYR A 230 1.07 1.36 12.63
C TYR A 230 -0.09 1.32 11.65
N ILE A 231 -1.32 1.34 12.16
CA ILE A 231 -2.56 1.43 11.37
C ILE A 231 -3.25 2.71 11.82
N ILE A 232 -3.10 3.79 11.06
CA ILE A 232 -3.45 5.15 11.51
C ILE A 232 -4.37 5.84 10.50
N GLY A 233 -5.45 6.47 10.98
CA GLY A 233 -6.24 7.38 10.13
C GLY A 233 -6.99 6.71 8.98
N ASN A 234 -7.15 5.38 8.97
CA ASN A 234 -7.76 4.67 7.86
C ASN A 234 -9.28 4.59 7.99
N VAL A 235 -9.94 4.61 6.84
CA VAL A 235 -11.35 4.29 6.68
C VAL A 235 -11.44 2.83 6.25
N ILE A 236 -11.92 1.96 7.13
CA ILE A 236 -11.91 0.51 6.93
C ILE A 236 -13.35 0.00 6.95
N GLN A 237 -13.75 -0.81 5.97
CA GLN A 237 -15.04 -1.50 6.01
C GLN A 237 -14.90 -2.98 5.69
N GLN A 238 -15.61 -3.79 6.46
CA GLN A 238 -15.89 -5.19 6.18
C GLN A 238 -17.31 -5.32 5.62
N GLY A 239 -17.41 -5.79 4.39
CA GLY A 239 -18.67 -5.98 3.68
C GLY A 239 -19.47 -7.21 4.12
N PRO A 240 -20.72 -7.31 3.67
CA PRO A 240 -21.61 -8.41 4.07
C PRO A 240 -21.16 -9.77 3.52
N ARG A 241 -20.32 -9.80 2.46
CA ARG A 241 -19.88 -11.03 1.77
C ARG A 241 -18.46 -11.50 2.12
N THR A 242 -17.80 -10.89 3.11
CA THR A 242 -16.45 -11.31 3.48
C THR A 242 -16.38 -12.77 3.94
N GLU A 243 -15.23 -13.41 3.74
CA GLU A 243 -15.05 -14.81 4.13
C GLU A 243 -14.81 -14.94 5.64
N ASN A 244 -13.98 -14.06 6.19
CA ASN A 244 -13.68 -14.04 7.63
C ASN A 244 -14.61 -13.08 8.37
N TRP A 245 -14.78 -13.34 9.67
CA TRP A 245 -15.52 -12.50 10.60
C TRP A 245 -14.64 -11.44 11.27
N THR A 246 -13.33 -11.55 11.13
CA THR A 246 -12.37 -10.58 11.65
C THR A 246 -12.12 -9.49 10.61
N VAL A 247 -12.04 -8.23 11.03
CA VAL A 247 -11.68 -7.11 10.15
C VAL A 247 -10.17 -6.97 10.02
N ILE A 248 -9.47 -6.85 11.15
CA ILE A 248 -8.01 -6.70 11.24
C ILE A 248 -7.42 -7.84 12.06
N ALA A 249 -6.47 -8.58 11.46
CA ALA A 249 -5.76 -9.67 12.11
C ALA A 249 -4.28 -9.32 12.31
N TYR A 250 -3.77 -9.58 13.51
CA TYR A 250 -2.36 -9.38 13.86
C TYR A 250 -1.81 -10.63 14.55
N GLY A 251 -0.80 -11.25 13.94
CA GLY A 251 -0.17 -12.47 14.44
C GLY A 251 -0.96 -13.76 14.20
N ALA A 252 -1.92 -13.76 13.27
CA ALA A 252 -2.80 -14.92 13.02
C ALA A 252 -2.07 -16.18 12.54
N GLU A 253 -0.88 -16.06 11.95
CA GLU A 253 0.00 -17.18 11.53
C GLU A 253 1.22 -17.33 12.46
N GLY A 254 1.12 -16.81 13.69
CA GLY A 254 2.15 -16.85 14.72
C GLY A 254 3.13 -15.67 14.64
N LEU A 255 3.40 -15.06 15.79
CA LEU A 255 4.40 -14.00 15.94
C LEU A 255 5.81 -14.55 15.66
N ARG A 256 6.55 -13.89 14.77
CA ARG A 256 7.90 -14.33 14.37
C ARG A 256 8.97 -13.24 14.52
N LYS A 257 8.58 -12.05 14.94
CA LYS A 257 9.48 -10.89 15.07
C LYS A 257 9.97 -10.74 16.51
N SER A 258 11.14 -10.13 16.68
CA SER A 258 11.71 -9.87 18.02
C SER A 258 10.94 -8.78 18.75
N ALA A 259 10.39 -7.81 18.02
CA ALA A 259 9.45 -6.80 18.51
C ALA A 259 8.10 -6.96 17.81
N ASN A 260 7.04 -7.13 18.60
CA ASN A 260 5.67 -7.23 18.11
C ASN A 260 4.86 -6.11 18.75
N HIS A 261 4.94 -4.92 18.16
CA HIS A 261 4.29 -3.71 18.67
C HIS A 261 3.25 -3.24 17.65
N LEU A 262 2.00 -3.10 18.10
CA LEU A 262 0.89 -2.69 17.25
C LEU A 262 0.29 -1.39 17.78
N TRP A 263 0.19 -0.40 16.92
CA TRP A 263 -0.52 0.86 17.16
C TRP A 263 -1.66 0.99 16.17
N VAL A 264 -2.88 1.07 16.68
CA VAL A 264 -4.09 1.30 15.88
C VAL A 264 -4.73 2.57 16.38
N ILE A 265 -4.60 3.65 15.60
CA ILE A 265 -4.89 5.01 16.07
C ILE A 265 -5.84 5.72 15.09
N ASN A 266 -6.92 6.32 15.59
CA ASN A 266 -7.77 7.20 14.80
C ASN A 266 -8.31 6.54 13.50
N ASN A 267 -8.72 5.27 13.54
CA ASN A 267 -9.37 4.63 12.38
C ASN A 267 -10.88 4.65 12.55
N THR A 268 -11.61 4.80 11.44
CA THR A 268 -13.06 4.52 11.39
C THR A 268 -13.25 3.15 10.76
N ILE A 269 -13.79 2.21 11.53
CA ILE A 269 -13.94 0.82 11.12
C ILE A 269 -15.41 0.44 11.15
N VAL A 270 -15.93 0.03 10.00
CA VAL A 270 -17.34 -0.34 9.82
C VAL A 270 -17.45 -1.83 9.53
N ASN A 271 -18.28 -2.53 10.30
CA ASN A 271 -18.66 -3.92 10.03
C ASN A 271 -20.13 -4.00 9.60
N ASP A 272 -20.37 -4.43 8.37
CA ASP A 272 -21.72 -4.62 7.83
C ASP A 272 -22.26 -6.04 8.01
N ARG A 273 -21.46 -6.93 8.61
CA ARG A 273 -21.92 -8.27 9.02
C ARG A 273 -22.79 -8.21 10.27
N SER A 274 -23.59 -9.26 10.45
CA SER A 274 -24.44 -9.43 11.63
C SER A 274 -23.69 -9.73 12.94
N ARG A 275 -22.41 -10.11 12.84
CA ARG A 275 -21.43 -10.32 13.93
C ARG A 275 -20.02 -10.13 13.35
N GLY A 276 -19.01 -9.99 14.19
CA GLY A 276 -17.62 -9.86 13.75
C GLY A 276 -16.66 -9.62 14.91
N VAL A 277 -15.37 -9.51 14.58
CA VAL A 277 -14.29 -9.11 15.50
C VAL A 277 -13.52 -7.97 14.83
N PHE A 278 -13.52 -6.78 15.42
CA PHE A 278 -12.79 -5.65 14.83
C PHE A 278 -11.29 -5.91 14.82
N PHE A 279 -10.75 -6.35 15.96
CA PHE A 279 -9.34 -6.66 16.13
C PHE A 279 -9.15 -8.08 16.68
N ARG A 280 -8.43 -8.92 15.94
CA ARG A 280 -7.90 -10.19 16.45
C ARG A 280 -6.40 -10.07 16.59
N ILE A 281 -5.92 -10.06 17.83
CA ILE A 281 -4.53 -9.77 18.16
C ILE A 281 -3.96 -10.97 18.90
N ALA A 282 -2.84 -11.52 18.41
CA ALA A 282 -2.14 -12.59 19.08
C ALA A 282 -1.61 -12.15 20.46
N ASN A 283 -1.73 -13.03 21.45
CA ASN A 283 -1.14 -12.87 22.77
C ASN A 283 0.39 -12.66 22.67
N HIS A 284 0.98 -12.06 23.70
CA HIS A 284 2.42 -11.70 23.77
C HIS A 284 2.87 -10.61 22.77
N SER A 285 1.92 -9.89 22.17
CA SER A 285 2.19 -8.63 21.48
C SER A 285 1.97 -7.43 22.43
N LYS A 286 2.58 -6.29 22.12
CA LYS A 286 2.27 -5.02 22.79
C LYS A 286 1.38 -4.20 21.86
N ALA A 287 0.07 -4.29 22.04
CA ALA A 287 -0.90 -3.58 21.22
C ALA A 287 -1.50 -2.38 21.96
N ARG A 288 -1.72 -1.29 21.23
CA ARG A 288 -2.41 -0.07 21.68
C ARG A 288 -3.49 0.30 20.67
N LEU A 289 -4.74 0.38 21.13
CA LEU A 289 -5.90 0.77 20.34
C LEU A 289 -6.42 2.11 20.87
N ILE A 290 -6.28 3.17 20.08
CA ILE A 290 -6.50 4.54 20.54
C ILE A 290 -7.40 5.31 19.57
N ASN A 291 -8.39 6.04 20.06
CA ASN A 291 -9.24 6.92 19.24
C ASN A 291 -9.90 6.22 18.03
N ASN A 292 -10.17 4.92 18.07
CA ASN A 292 -10.83 4.25 16.95
C ASN A 292 -12.35 4.33 17.06
N LEU A 293 -13.01 4.69 15.96
CA LEU A 293 -14.46 4.66 15.83
C LEU A 293 -14.89 3.32 15.23
N LEU A 294 -15.68 2.55 15.97
CA LEU A 294 -16.12 1.22 15.58
C LEU A 294 -17.64 1.22 15.38
N VAL A 295 -18.09 0.89 14.17
CA VAL A 295 -19.52 0.93 13.81
C VAL A 295 -19.96 -0.43 13.28
N GLY A 296 -21.10 -0.92 13.74
CA GLY A 296 -21.63 -2.24 13.41
C GLY A 296 -21.54 -3.24 14.55
N LYS A 297 -22.06 -4.46 14.31
CA LYS A 297 -22.12 -5.51 15.35
C LYS A 297 -20.80 -6.26 15.42
N GLY A 298 -20.30 -6.52 16.62
CA GLY A 298 -19.12 -7.37 16.79
C GLY A 298 -18.51 -7.23 18.17
N LYS A 299 -17.48 -8.02 18.42
CA LYS A 299 -16.56 -7.80 19.54
C LYS A 299 -15.50 -6.80 19.10
N LEU A 300 -15.16 -5.87 19.97
CA LEU A 300 -14.03 -4.96 19.74
C LEU A 300 -12.74 -5.76 19.56
N LEU A 301 -12.41 -6.60 20.54
CA LEU A 301 -11.12 -7.30 20.62
C LEU A 301 -11.29 -8.79 20.91
N GLU A 302 -10.49 -9.61 20.22
CA GLU A 302 -10.08 -10.93 20.66
C GLU A 302 -8.55 -10.95 20.79
N GLY A 303 -8.04 -11.06 22.02
CA GLY A 303 -6.62 -10.92 22.34
C GLY A 303 -6.38 -9.95 23.48
N GLU A 304 -5.19 -9.37 23.53
CA GLU A 304 -4.78 -8.38 24.54
C GLU A 304 -4.31 -7.09 23.87
N ALA A 305 -4.82 -5.95 24.34
CA ALA A 305 -4.38 -4.62 23.95
C ALA A 305 -4.66 -3.61 25.07
N ALA A 306 -3.85 -2.55 25.15
CA ALA A 306 -4.19 -1.38 25.94
C ALA A 306 -5.12 -0.47 25.10
N GLU A 307 -6.30 -0.17 25.64
CA GLU A 307 -7.31 0.63 24.96
C GLU A 307 -7.42 2.01 25.60
N SER A 308 -7.65 3.04 24.78
CA SER A 308 -7.87 4.42 25.25
C SER A 308 -8.74 5.18 24.26
N HIS A 309 -9.84 5.78 24.72
CA HIS A 309 -10.70 6.64 23.89
C HIS A 309 -11.20 5.98 22.59
N ASN A 310 -11.34 4.65 22.53
CA ASN A 310 -12.07 4.01 21.44
C ASN A 310 -13.58 4.21 21.66
N LEU A 311 -14.32 4.41 20.58
CA LEU A 311 -15.77 4.56 20.61
C LEU A 311 -16.44 3.44 19.82
N GLY A 312 -17.26 2.65 20.51
CA GLY A 312 -18.02 1.56 19.92
C GLY A 312 -17.56 0.16 20.36
N PRO A 313 -18.14 -0.91 19.78
CA PRO A 313 -18.96 -0.89 18.56
C PRO A 313 -20.33 -0.21 18.73
N LEU A 314 -20.63 0.79 17.90
CA LEU A 314 -21.90 1.51 17.88
C LEU A 314 -22.79 1.01 16.74
N ARG A 315 -24.11 1.04 16.93
CA ARG A 315 -25.05 0.83 15.80
C ARG A 315 -25.08 2.03 14.85
N ASP A 316 -25.03 3.22 15.42
CA ASP A 316 -25.02 4.50 14.72
C ASP A 316 -24.00 5.41 15.42
N ALA A 317 -23.17 6.07 14.62
CA ALA A 317 -22.10 6.94 15.07
C ALA A 317 -22.25 8.37 14.53
N GLY A 318 -23.41 8.72 13.96
CA GLY A 318 -23.60 10.03 13.34
C GLY A 318 -22.70 10.22 12.11
N LEU A 319 -22.70 9.25 11.19
CA LEU A 319 -21.98 9.36 9.92
C LEU A 319 -22.84 10.08 8.87
N LEU A 320 -22.23 10.80 7.92
CA LEU A 320 -22.96 11.51 6.86
C LEU A 320 -23.77 10.57 5.95
N GLY A 321 -23.23 9.40 5.61
CA GLY A 321 -23.89 8.49 4.67
C GLY A 321 -23.31 7.10 4.70
N LYS A 322 -23.68 6.29 5.70
CA LYS A 322 -23.15 4.92 5.84
C LYS A 322 -23.39 4.06 4.58
N THR A 323 -24.59 4.13 4.01
CA THR A 323 -24.96 3.36 2.80
C THR A 323 -24.28 3.84 1.52
N GLN A 324 -23.71 5.05 1.51
CA GLN A 324 -22.91 5.61 0.42
C GLN A 324 -21.40 5.49 0.72
N TYR A 325 -21.05 4.80 1.81
CA TYR A 325 -19.68 4.70 2.32
C TYR A 325 -19.02 6.07 2.59
N ASP A 326 -19.83 7.05 2.98
CA ASP A 326 -19.37 8.34 3.49
C ASP A 326 -19.36 8.29 5.02
N TYR A 327 -18.18 8.01 5.56
CA TYR A 327 -17.96 7.86 7.00
C TYR A 327 -17.36 9.10 7.65
N ARG A 328 -17.49 10.26 7.00
CA ARG A 328 -17.28 11.54 7.67
C ARG A 328 -18.37 11.75 8.72
N LEU A 329 -18.05 12.49 9.77
CA LEU A 329 -18.94 12.76 10.89
C LEU A 329 -19.99 13.80 10.50
N ASN A 330 -21.20 13.66 11.02
CA ASN A 330 -22.23 14.69 11.03
C ASN A 330 -22.29 15.37 12.41
N SER A 331 -23.03 16.47 12.54
CA SER A 331 -23.09 17.29 13.76
C SER A 331 -23.64 16.58 15.00
N SER A 332 -24.27 15.40 14.84
CA SER A 332 -24.78 14.60 15.96
C SER A 332 -23.80 13.52 16.44
N SER A 333 -22.65 13.40 15.78
CA SER A 333 -21.67 12.35 16.09
C SER A 333 -21.13 12.50 17.51
N PRO A 334 -21.19 11.44 18.34
CA PRO A 334 -20.54 11.42 19.66
C PRO A 334 -19.01 11.29 19.57
N ALA A 335 -18.44 11.21 18.36
CA ALA A 335 -17.00 11.13 18.15
C ALA A 335 -16.32 12.51 18.12
N ILE A 336 -17.09 13.58 17.99
CA ILE A 336 -16.58 14.96 17.92
C ILE A 336 -15.94 15.34 19.26
N ASP A 337 -14.71 15.87 19.21
CA ASP A 337 -13.90 16.32 20.37
C ASP A 337 -13.73 15.27 21.48
N ALA A 338 -13.92 13.98 21.15
CA ALA A 338 -13.97 12.91 22.13
C ALA A 338 -12.65 12.13 22.27
N GLY A 339 -11.67 12.39 21.41
CA GLY A 339 -10.37 11.71 21.41
C GLY A 339 -9.34 12.36 22.33
N LEU A 340 -8.15 11.76 22.36
CA LEU A 340 -6.99 12.38 23.02
C LEU A 340 -6.63 13.74 22.41
N SER A 341 -6.08 14.65 23.22
CA SER A 341 -5.49 15.87 22.70
C SER A 341 -4.27 15.57 21.80
N VAL A 342 -3.94 16.48 20.88
CA VAL A 342 -2.76 16.37 20.02
C VAL A 342 -1.47 16.24 20.86
N GLY A 343 -1.38 16.95 21.99
CA GLY A 343 -0.25 16.85 22.90
C GLY A 343 -0.11 15.48 23.56
N GLU A 344 -1.23 14.85 23.93
CA GLU A 344 -1.21 13.48 24.44
C GLU A 344 -0.80 12.46 23.37
N LEU A 345 -1.25 12.64 22.12
CA LEU A 345 -0.82 11.81 20.98
C LEU A 345 0.68 11.94 20.71
N GLN A 346 1.24 13.14 20.79
CA GLN A 346 2.69 13.38 20.65
C GLN A 346 3.51 12.63 21.69
N ASN A 347 2.97 12.46 22.91
CA ASN A 347 3.64 11.74 24.00
C ASN A 347 3.60 10.22 23.86
N LEU A 348 2.85 9.67 22.89
CA LEU A 348 2.79 8.22 22.66
C LEU A 348 4.05 7.66 22.00
N GLY A 349 4.84 8.51 21.32
CA GLY A 349 6.10 8.13 20.70
C GLY A 349 6.50 9.10 19.58
N ASP A 350 7.81 9.22 19.35
CA ASP A 350 8.38 10.18 18.40
C ASP A 350 7.78 10.03 16.99
N GLY A 351 7.15 11.11 16.50
CA GLY A 351 6.68 11.23 15.13
C GLY A 351 5.29 10.65 14.82
N LEU A 352 4.57 10.09 15.80
CA LEU A 352 3.20 9.59 15.59
C LEU A 352 2.20 10.70 15.23
N ASP A 353 2.44 11.90 15.74
CA ASP A 353 1.63 13.09 15.48
C ASP A 353 1.62 13.47 13.99
N GLN A 354 2.75 13.26 13.28
CA GLN A 354 2.86 13.57 11.86
C GLN A 354 1.86 12.79 11.01
N PHE A 355 1.48 11.59 11.46
CA PHE A 355 0.50 10.74 10.76
C PHE A 355 -0.95 11.15 11.02
N THR A 356 -1.21 11.97 12.03
CA THR A 356 -2.56 12.48 12.36
C THR A 356 -2.88 13.84 11.72
N ARG A 357 -1.90 14.48 11.05
CA ARG A 357 -2.08 15.80 10.40
C ARG A 357 -2.91 15.76 9.13
N PHE A 358 -3.09 14.59 8.55
CA PHE A 358 -3.85 14.40 7.33
C PHE A 358 -4.99 13.43 7.59
N GLU A 359 -5.97 13.47 6.71
CA GLU A 359 -7.03 12.47 6.59
C GLU A 359 -7.18 12.08 5.11
N TYR A 360 -7.75 10.91 4.86
CA TYR A 360 -7.93 10.40 3.50
C TYR A 360 -8.98 11.20 2.74
N LYS A 361 -8.63 11.62 1.52
CA LYS A 361 -9.55 12.26 0.58
C LYS A 361 -9.79 11.32 -0.59
N HIS A 362 -11.04 10.91 -0.77
CA HIS A 362 -11.43 10.04 -1.88
C HIS A 362 -11.23 10.77 -3.24
N VAL A 363 -10.70 10.14 -4.30
CA VAL A 363 -10.47 8.69 -4.49
C VAL A 363 -9.10 8.16 -4.06
N THR A 364 -8.01 8.90 -4.21
CA THR A 364 -6.67 8.43 -3.82
C THR A 364 -5.81 9.63 -3.48
N ASP A 365 -6.22 10.38 -2.46
CA ASP A 365 -5.60 11.63 -2.07
C ASP A 365 -5.65 11.80 -0.54
N LYS A 366 -5.13 12.92 -0.07
CA LYS A 366 -5.19 13.37 1.32
C LYS A 366 -5.62 14.82 1.39
N GLN A 367 -6.07 15.20 2.57
CA GLN A 367 -6.26 16.61 2.93
C GLN A 367 -5.79 16.85 4.35
N LEU A 368 -5.53 18.11 4.70
CA LEU A 368 -5.22 18.48 6.08
C LEU A 368 -6.38 18.04 6.98
N ARG A 369 -6.07 17.41 8.11
CA ARG A 369 -7.00 17.16 9.20
C ARG A 369 -6.98 18.40 10.08
N ASP A 370 -8.02 19.23 9.96
CA ASP A 370 -8.08 20.54 10.61
C ASP A 370 -8.60 20.41 12.04
N ILE A 371 -7.69 20.03 12.95
CA ILE A 371 -8.04 19.71 14.34
C ILE A 371 -8.28 21.01 15.11
N SER A 372 -9.46 21.14 15.68
CA SER A 372 -9.82 22.22 16.60
C SER A 372 -10.18 21.64 17.96
N GLY A 373 -9.31 21.78 18.96
CA GLY A 373 -9.55 21.23 20.29
C GLY A 373 -8.97 19.83 20.47
N ALA A 374 -9.78 18.90 20.97
CA ALA A 374 -9.39 17.50 21.06
C ALA A 374 -9.60 16.84 19.69
N ILE A 375 -8.80 15.82 19.35
CA ILE A 375 -8.99 15.18 18.05
C ILE A 375 -10.31 14.40 18.05
N ASP A 376 -11.01 14.40 16.92
CA ASP A 376 -12.18 13.54 16.78
C ASP A 376 -11.79 12.05 16.78
N ILE A 377 -12.61 11.22 17.43
CA ILE A 377 -12.44 9.77 17.37
C ILE A 377 -12.73 9.29 15.94
N GLY A 378 -11.84 8.48 15.39
CA GLY A 378 -11.93 7.97 14.02
C GLY A 378 -11.03 8.69 13.02
N ALA A 379 -11.27 8.38 11.75
CA ALA A 379 -10.41 8.75 10.61
C ALA A 379 -10.58 10.18 10.11
N TYR A 380 -11.70 10.81 10.45
CA TYR A 380 -12.08 12.13 9.95
C TYR A 380 -12.28 13.10 11.10
N GLU A 381 -11.83 14.32 10.89
CA GLU A 381 -12.31 15.45 11.68
C GLU A 381 -13.66 15.91 11.14
N TYR A 382 -14.57 16.23 12.06
CA TYR A 382 -15.81 16.90 11.78
C TYR A 382 -15.51 18.30 11.25
N ARG A 383 -16.26 18.66 10.20
CA ARG A 383 -16.25 20.01 9.64
C ARG A 383 -17.70 20.41 9.53
N GLU A 384 -18.04 21.57 10.07
CA GLU A 384 -19.32 22.19 9.71
C GLU A 384 -19.32 22.36 8.19
N LEU A 385 -20.23 21.66 7.52
CA LEU A 385 -20.49 21.91 6.12
C LEU A 385 -21.10 23.30 6.06
N GLY A 386 -20.39 24.26 5.46
CA GLY A 386 -20.95 25.58 5.20
C GLY A 386 -22.20 25.45 4.33
N ASP A 387 -23.25 26.20 4.70
CA ASP A 387 -24.55 26.26 4.00
C ASP A 387 -24.44 26.55 2.49
#